data_AF-A0A837A9J1-F1
#
_entry.id   AF-A0A837A9J1-F1
#
_cell.length_a   1.000
_cell.length_b   1.000
_cell.length_c   1.000
_cell.angle_alpha   90.00
_cell.angle_beta   90.00
_cell.angle_gamma   90.00
#
_symmetry.space_group_name_H-M   'P 1'
#
loop_
_entity.id
_entity.type
_entity.pdbx_description
1 polymer ?
#
loop_
_entity_poly.entity_id
_entity_poly.type
_entity_poly.pdbx_seq_one_letter_code
_entity_poly.pdbx_strand_id
1 'polypeptide(L)'
;MTEENNRQEFSRYVLEISQAQRNHIADRVEQLAHHESLSWQYFFGCVTLSTGGVLAAFKMWGPRHIFKNSTYYARPLPPAISMGVALYGIMFTCRGMLMRNRICIMIEDYEYELKRVKAHHCEEGVTQLAWLEFVLDQVKQGSERRFDFQKLRESPVIR
;
A
#
# COMPACT_ATOMS: atom_id res chain seq x y z
N MET A 1 2.95 -14.19 -45.78
CA MET A 1 1.77 -14.44 -44.91
C MET A 1 2.13 -14.80 -43.47
N THR A 2 3.40 -15.00 -43.11
CA THR A 2 3.81 -15.48 -41.77
C THR A 2 4.24 -14.38 -40.78
N GLU A 3 4.82 -13.27 -41.24
CA GLU A 3 5.32 -12.23 -40.32
C GLU A 3 4.23 -11.32 -39.73
N GLU A 4 3.22 -10.93 -40.51
CA GLU A 4 2.11 -10.10 -40.01
C GLU A 4 1.26 -10.84 -38.97
N ASN A 5 1.04 -12.14 -39.17
CA ASN A 5 0.28 -12.97 -38.23
C ASN A 5 1.03 -13.13 -36.91
N ASN A 6 2.36 -13.35 -36.97
CA ASN A 6 3.21 -13.41 -35.77
C ASN A 6 3.27 -12.07 -35.03
N ARG A 7 3.22 -10.94 -35.75
CA ARG A 7 3.23 -9.60 -35.16
C ARG A 7 1.91 -9.29 -34.45
N GLN A 8 0.78 -9.70 -35.02
CA GLN A 8 -0.54 -9.58 -34.39
C GLN A 8 -0.70 -10.51 -33.17
N GLU A 9 -0.13 -11.71 -33.23
CA GLU A 9 -0.13 -12.63 -32.09
C GLU A 9 0.73 -12.09 -30.94
N PHE A 10 1.89 -11.52 -31.25
CA PHE A 10 2.75 -10.87 -30.26
C PHE A 10 2.10 -9.63 -29.64
N SER A 11 1.45 -8.76 -30.43
CA SER A 11 0.77 -7.59 -29.88
C SER A 11 -0.37 -7.98 -28.95
N ARG A 12 -1.14 -9.02 -29.31
CA ARG A 12 -2.20 -9.58 -28.47
C ARG A 12 -1.66 -10.16 -27.16
N TYR A 13 -0.55 -10.90 -27.23
CA TYR A 13 0.13 -11.43 -26.05
C TYR A 13 0.60 -10.30 -25.10
N VAL A 14 1.22 -9.25 -25.64
CA VAL A 14 1.64 -8.08 -24.85
C VAL A 14 0.43 -7.37 -24.23
N LEU A 15 -0.68 -7.25 -24.95
CA LEU A 15 -1.91 -6.64 -24.46
C LEU A 15 -2.51 -7.42 -23.28
N GLU A 16 -2.59 -8.75 -23.39
CA GLU A 16 -3.11 -9.61 -22.32
C GLU A 16 -2.26 -9.54 -21.04
N ILE A 17 -0.93 -9.58 -21.19
CA ILE A 17 -0.01 -9.43 -20.06
C ILE A 17 -0.13 -8.03 -19.44
N SER A 18 -0.18 -7.00 -20.28
CA SER A 18 -0.30 -5.62 -19.83
C SER A 18 -1.58 -5.41 -19.01
N GLN A 19 -2.69 -6.00 -19.43
CA GLN A 19 -3.95 -5.94 -18.71
C GLN A 19 -3.88 -6.66 -17.35
N ALA A 20 -3.27 -7.85 -17.30
CA ALA A 20 -3.07 -8.59 -16.05
C ALA A 20 -2.18 -7.81 -15.06
N GLN A 21 -1.09 -7.23 -15.56
CA GLN A 21 -0.17 -6.40 -14.76
C GLN A 21 -0.85 -5.14 -14.23
N ARG A 22 -1.63 -4.45 -15.08
CA ARG A 22 -2.39 -3.25 -14.69
C ARG A 22 -3.37 -3.54 -13.57
N ASN A 23 -4.14 -4.62 -13.70
CA ASN A 23 -5.10 -5.03 -12.67
C ASN A 23 -4.38 -5.33 -11.35
N HIS A 24 -3.28 -6.09 -11.40
CA HIS A 24 -2.55 -6.43 -10.18
C HIS A 24 -1.93 -5.20 -9.51
N ILE A 25 -1.36 -4.26 -10.29
CA ILE A 25 -0.86 -3.00 -9.75
C ILE A 25 -2.00 -2.17 -9.17
N ALA A 26 -3.11 -2.01 -9.89
CA ALA A 26 -4.25 -1.24 -9.45
C ALA A 26 -4.79 -1.75 -8.10
N ASP A 27 -4.92 -3.07 -7.94
CA ASP A 27 -5.37 -3.69 -6.67
C ASP A 27 -4.42 -3.36 -5.51
N ARG A 28 -3.10 -3.36 -5.75
CA ARG A 28 -2.12 -3.04 -4.71
C ARG A 28 -2.11 -1.55 -4.37
N VAL A 29 -2.25 -0.67 -5.35
CA VAL A 29 -2.36 0.77 -5.15
C VAL A 29 -3.67 1.11 -4.42
N GLU A 30 -4.77 0.43 -4.73
CA GLU A 30 -6.05 0.54 -4.01
C GLU A 30 -5.90 0.09 -2.56
N GLN A 31 -5.22 -1.04 -2.30
CA GLN A 31 -4.92 -1.49 -0.93
C GLN A 31 -4.09 -0.47 -0.14
N LEU A 32 -3.11 0.17 -0.80
CA LEU A 32 -2.30 1.21 -0.19
C LEU A 32 -3.12 2.45 0.14
N ALA A 33 -3.96 2.91 -0.79
CA ALA A 33 -4.89 4.03 -0.55
C ALA A 33 -5.90 3.71 0.56
N HIS A 34 -6.38 2.45 0.62
CA HIS A 34 -7.23 2.00 1.70
C HIS A 34 -6.50 2.02 3.05
N HIS A 35 -5.27 1.49 3.12
CA HIS A 35 -4.44 1.59 4.35
C HIS A 35 -4.32 3.03 4.83
N GLU A 36 -4.09 3.98 3.92
CA GLU A 36 -4.03 5.40 4.25
C GLU A 36 -5.34 5.99 4.79
N SER A 37 -6.48 5.48 4.33
CA SER A 37 -7.81 5.88 4.83
C SER A 37 -8.10 5.38 6.24
N LEU A 38 -7.43 4.31 6.69
CA LEU A 38 -7.65 3.67 7.99
C LEU A 38 -6.80 4.28 9.12
N SER A 39 -6.15 5.43 8.91
CA SER A 39 -5.28 6.07 9.90
C SER A 39 -5.94 6.20 11.28
N TRP A 40 -7.21 6.60 11.32
CA TRP A 40 -7.99 6.68 12.56
C TRP A 40 -8.19 5.34 13.25
N GLN A 41 -8.43 4.26 12.50
CA GLN A 41 -8.59 2.93 13.08
C GLN A 41 -7.28 2.44 13.71
N TYR A 42 -6.15 2.67 13.03
CA TYR A 42 -4.82 2.39 13.59
C TYR A 42 -4.57 3.20 14.86
N PHE A 43 -4.93 4.48 14.87
CA PHE A 43 -4.76 5.36 16.02
C PHE A 43 -5.55 4.85 17.24
N PHE A 44 -6.85 4.65 17.08
CA PHE A 44 -7.70 4.14 18.18
C PHE A 44 -7.26 2.75 18.62
N GLY A 45 -6.93 1.85 17.70
CA GLY A 45 -6.42 0.51 18.03
C GLY A 45 -5.15 0.55 18.88
N CYS A 46 -4.16 1.37 18.50
CA CYS A 46 -2.91 1.50 19.26
C CYS A 46 -3.11 2.12 20.64
N VAL A 47 -3.92 3.19 20.74
CA VAL A 47 -4.19 3.88 22.02
C VAL A 47 -5.02 3.00 22.96
N THR A 48 -6.05 2.33 22.46
CA THR A 48 -6.87 1.42 23.28
C THR A 48 -6.07 0.22 23.75
N LEU A 49 -5.21 -0.35 22.90
CA LEU A 49 -4.35 -1.48 23.26
C LEU A 49 -3.32 -1.09 24.32
N SER A 50 -2.64 0.05 24.17
CA SER A 50 -1.67 0.51 25.17
C SER A 50 -2.34 0.84 26.50
N THR A 51 -3.43 1.61 26.46
CA THR A 51 -4.16 2.04 27.67
C THR A 51 -4.80 0.85 28.38
N GLY A 52 -5.49 -0.01 27.64
CA GLY A 52 -6.12 -1.22 28.17
C GLY A 52 -5.09 -2.22 28.71
N GLY A 53 -3.97 -2.41 28.02
CA GLY A 53 -2.88 -3.27 28.46
C GLY A 53 -2.24 -2.79 29.77
N VAL A 54 -1.94 -1.49 29.87
CA VAL A 54 -1.38 -0.91 31.10
C VAL A 54 -2.37 -1.01 32.26
N LEU A 55 -3.65 -0.72 32.04
CA LEU A 55 -4.68 -0.86 33.06
C LEU A 55 -4.88 -2.32 33.51
N ALA A 56 -4.86 -3.27 32.58
CA ALA A 56 -4.95 -4.69 32.90
C ALA A 56 -3.74 -5.17 33.72
N ALA A 57 -2.52 -4.77 33.31
CA ALA A 57 -1.30 -5.06 34.04
C ALA A 57 -1.33 -4.45 35.45
N PHE A 58 -1.77 -3.18 35.58
CA PHE A 58 -1.96 -2.53 36.88
C PHE A 58 -3.02 -3.22 37.74
N LYS A 59 -4.07 -3.78 37.14
CA LYS A 59 -5.09 -4.54 37.88
C LYS A 59 -4.56 -5.89 38.36
N MET A 60 -3.71 -6.55 37.58
CA MET A 60 -3.16 -7.88 37.91
C MET A 60 -1.99 -7.80 38.91
N TRP A 61 -1.07 -6.86 38.71
CA TRP A 61 0.17 -6.75 39.48
C TRP A 61 0.27 -5.50 40.36
N GLY A 62 -0.73 -4.61 40.32
CA GLY A 62 -0.70 -3.37 41.09
C GLY A 62 -0.86 -3.57 42.60
N PRO A 63 -0.24 -2.72 43.43
CA PRO A 63 -0.33 -2.85 44.88
C PRO A 63 -1.75 -2.59 45.38
N ARG A 64 -2.38 -3.62 45.96
CA ARG A 64 -3.80 -3.59 46.39
C ARG A 64 -4.16 -2.48 47.39
N HIS A 65 -3.16 -1.96 48.10
CA HIS A 65 -3.28 -0.94 49.14
C HIS A 65 -3.30 0.51 48.62
N ILE A 66 -2.84 0.76 47.38
CA ILE A 66 -2.84 2.10 46.75
C ILE A 66 -4.23 2.46 46.19
N PHE A 67 -5.10 1.47 46.03
CA PHE A 67 -6.43 1.60 45.42
C PHE A 67 -7.48 2.36 46.26
N LYS A 68 -7.13 2.85 47.46
CA LYS A 68 -8.00 3.74 48.24
C LYS A 68 -8.06 5.17 47.70
N ASN A 69 -7.10 5.62 46.88
CA ASN A 69 -7.12 6.94 46.24
C ASN A 69 -7.32 6.81 44.72
N SER A 70 -8.44 7.34 44.22
CA SER A 70 -8.80 7.30 42.78
C SER A 70 -7.76 7.98 41.89
N THR A 71 -7.03 8.97 42.41
CA THR A 71 -5.99 9.70 41.69
C THR A 71 -4.79 8.84 41.25
N TYR A 72 -4.49 7.73 41.94
CA TYR A 72 -3.39 6.85 41.55
C TYR A 72 -3.73 5.98 40.32
N TYR A 73 -5.00 5.73 40.04
CA TYR A 73 -5.44 5.04 38.82
C TYR A 73 -5.24 5.88 37.56
N ALA A 74 -5.21 7.21 37.69
CA ALA A 74 -5.04 8.12 36.57
C ALA A 74 -3.57 8.35 36.20
N ARG A 75 -2.62 8.13 37.12
CA ARG A 75 -1.18 8.33 36.89
C ARG A 75 -0.57 7.53 35.72
N PRO A 76 -0.95 6.26 35.47
CA PRO A 76 -0.40 5.51 34.34
C PRO A 76 -1.06 5.86 32.98
N LEU A 77 -2.16 6.62 32.97
CA LEU A 77 -2.87 6.94 31.72
C LEU A 77 -2.05 7.84 30.76
N PRO A 78 -1.44 8.98 31.19
CA PRO A 78 -0.67 9.80 30.26
C PRO A 78 0.51 9.06 29.60
N PRO A 79 1.33 8.27 30.34
CA PRO A 79 2.36 7.43 29.73
C PRO A 79 1.80 6.35 28.79
N ALA A 80 0.68 5.71 29.14
CA ALA A 80 0.09 4.66 28.31
C ALA A 80 -0.45 5.23 26.98
N ILE A 81 -1.08 6.41 27.03
CA ILE A 81 -1.57 7.10 25.84
C ILE A 81 -0.39 7.53 24.96
N SER A 82 0.66 8.13 25.53
CA SER A 82 1.83 8.56 24.75
C SER A 82 2.53 7.39 24.06
N MET A 83 2.66 6.24 24.74
CA MET A 83 3.14 5.00 24.11
C MET A 83 2.24 4.53 22.97
N GLY A 84 0.91 4.64 23.13
CA GLY A 84 -0.05 4.29 22.08
C GLY A 84 0.08 5.18 20.84
N VAL A 85 0.30 6.48 21.02
CA VAL A 85 0.55 7.43 19.92
C VAL A 85 1.87 7.10 19.21
N ALA A 86 2.93 6.78 19.95
CA ALA A 86 4.20 6.37 19.36
C ALA A 86 4.07 5.05 18.57
N LEU A 87 3.38 4.06 19.13
CA LEU A 87 3.10 2.78 18.48
C LEU A 87 2.29 3.00 17.18
N TYR A 88 1.29 3.88 17.21
CA TYR A 88 0.54 4.27 16.02
C TYR A 88 1.46 4.83 14.94
N GLY A 89 2.34 5.77 15.30
CA GLY A 89 3.30 6.36 14.37
C GLY A 89 4.15 5.29 13.68
N ILE A 90 4.72 4.36 14.45
CA ILE A 90 5.54 3.27 13.91
C ILE A 90 4.70 2.32 13.03
N MET A 91 3.60 1.81 13.55
CA MET A 91 2.78 0.80 12.87
C MET A 91 2.19 1.33 11.56
N PHE A 92 1.65 2.55 11.58
CA PHE A 92 1.01 3.16 10.42
C PHE A 92 2.03 3.50 9.33
N THR A 93 3.13 4.16 9.71
CA THR A 93 4.15 4.61 8.75
C THR A 93 5.01 3.47 8.21
N CYS A 94 5.50 2.56 9.05
CA CYS A 94 6.31 1.43 8.60
C CYS A 94 5.52 0.50 7.69
N ARG A 95 4.25 0.22 8.00
CA ARG A 95 3.39 -0.59 7.13
C ARG A 95 3.14 0.08 5.78
N GLY A 96 2.87 1.39 5.78
CA GLY A 96 2.71 2.15 4.55
C GLY A 96 3.97 2.15 3.69
N MET A 97 5.15 2.36 4.30
CA MET A 97 6.44 2.30 3.62
C MET A 97 6.72 0.92 3.01
N LEU A 98 6.43 -0.16 3.74
CA LEU A 98 6.61 -1.53 3.23
C LEU A 98 5.67 -1.83 2.05
N MET A 99 4.43 -1.37 2.10
CA MET A 99 3.48 -1.51 1.00
C MET A 99 3.94 -0.74 -0.24
N ARG A 100 4.31 0.54 -0.09
CA ARG A 100 4.88 1.36 -1.17
C ARG A 100 6.10 0.70 -1.81
N ASN A 101 7.06 0.28 -1.00
CA ASN A 101 8.30 -0.32 -1.50
C ASN A 101 8.03 -1.60 -2.31
N ARG A 102 7.10 -2.45 -1.85
CA ARG A 102 6.69 -3.65 -2.61
C ARG A 102 6.05 -3.32 -3.95
N ILE A 103 5.25 -2.26 -4.02
CA ILE A 103 4.64 -1.82 -5.28
C ILE A 103 5.72 -1.31 -6.23
N CYS A 104 6.66 -0.49 -5.76
CA CYS A 104 7.76 0.01 -6.58
C CYS A 104 8.60 -1.13 -7.16
N ILE A 105 9.03 -2.08 -6.33
CA ILE A 105 9.81 -3.24 -6.78
C ILE A 105 9.04 -4.05 -7.82
N MET A 106 7.74 -4.30 -7.59
CA MET A 106 6.91 -5.03 -8.53
C MET A 106 6.77 -4.33 -9.88
N ILE A 107 6.68 -3.00 -9.89
CA ILE A 107 6.63 -2.21 -11.13
C ILE A 107 7.97 -2.32 -11.87
N GLU A 108 9.09 -2.20 -11.16
CA GLU A 108 10.44 -2.34 -11.73
C GLU A 108 10.66 -3.75 -12.32
N ASP A 109 10.18 -4.80 -11.65
CA ASP A 109 10.22 -6.18 -12.15
C ASP A 109 9.39 -6.35 -13.43
N TYR A 110 8.19 -5.75 -13.51
CA TYR A 110 7.35 -5.79 -14.70
C TYR A 110 7.95 -5.01 -15.87
N GLU A 111 8.55 -3.86 -15.59
CA GLU A 111 9.27 -3.08 -16.59
C GLU A 111 10.44 -3.87 -17.17
N TYR A 112 11.19 -4.56 -16.31
CA TYR A 112 12.30 -5.43 -16.73
C TYR A 112 11.82 -6.58 -17.64
N GLU A 113 10.76 -7.30 -17.26
CA GLU A 113 10.24 -8.41 -18.06
C GLU A 113 9.67 -7.94 -19.42
N LEU A 114 8.99 -6.79 -19.46
CA LEU A 114 8.52 -6.21 -20.74
C LEU A 114 9.67 -5.83 -21.67
N LYS A 115 10.75 -5.26 -21.12
CA LYS A 115 11.97 -4.96 -21.88
C LYS A 115 12.65 -6.24 -22.38
N ARG A 116 12.69 -7.30 -21.57
CA ARG A 116 13.26 -8.61 -21.91
C ARG A 116 12.53 -9.27 -23.08
N VAL A 117 11.19 -9.19 -23.11
CA VAL A 117 10.37 -9.72 -24.21
C VAL A 117 10.39 -8.82 -25.44
N LYS A 118 11.11 -7.69 -25.40
CA LYS A 118 11.17 -6.68 -26.47
C LYS A 118 9.81 -6.08 -26.80
N ALA A 119 8.95 -5.91 -25.79
CA ALA A 119 7.63 -5.30 -25.95
C ALA A 119 7.69 -3.86 -26.51
N HIS A 120 8.84 -3.18 -26.39
CA HIS A 120 9.06 -1.85 -26.99
C HIS A 120 9.00 -1.85 -28.54
N HIS A 121 8.96 -3.00 -29.21
CA HIS A 121 8.75 -3.09 -30.65
C HIS A 121 7.26 -3.03 -31.07
N CYS A 122 6.32 -3.02 -30.11
CA CYS A 122 4.90 -2.80 -30.35
C CYS A 122 4.37 -1.58 -29.58
N GLU A 123 3.31 -0.96 -30.10
CA GLU A 123 2.70 0.23 -29.50
C GLU A 123 2.10 -0.08 -28.12
N GLU A 124 1.54 -1.27 -27.97
CA GLU A 124 1.00 -1.78 -26.71
C GLU A 124 2.09 -1.85 -25.62
N GLY A 125 3.29 -2.30 -25.97
CA GLY A 125 4.39 -2.40 -25.02
C GLY A 125 4.96 -1.03 -24.65
N VAL A 126 5.05 -0.10 -25.60
CA VAL A 126 5.48 1.28 -25.31
C VAL A 126 4.48 1.99 -24.40
N THR A 127 3.18 1.87 -24.69
CA THR A 127 2.12 2.45 -23.85
C THR A 127 2.07 1.83 -22.46
N GLN A 128 2.35 0.53 -22.34
CA GLN A 128 2.46 -0.13 -21.04
C GLN A 128 3.67 0.35 -20.23
N LEU A 129 4.85 0.47 -20.84
CA LEU A 129 6.05 0.97 -20.18
C LEU A 129 5.86 2.41 -19.66
N ALA A 130 5.28 3.29 -20.49
CA ALA A 130 4.96 4.67 -20.09
C ALA A 130 3.94 4.70 -18.94
N TRP A 131 2.97 3.79 -18.95
CA TRP A 131 2.01 3.68 -17.85
C TRP A 131 2.68 3.21 -16.55
N LEU A 132 3.58 2.23 -16.61
CA LEU A 132 4.34 1.76 -15.44
C LEU A 132 5.19 2.88 -14.83
N GLU A 133 5.90 3.63 -15.65
CA GLU A 133 6.73 4.76 -15.22
C GLU A 133 5.88 5.85 -14.56
N PHE A 134 4.74 6.19 -15.15
CA PHE A 134 3.80 7.14 -14.56
C PHE A 134 3.28 6.68 -13.19
N VAL A 135 2.87 5.42 -13.06
CA VAL A 135 2.36 4.90 -11.79
C VAL A 135 3.47 4.84 -10.74
N LEU A 136 4.68 4.44 -11.12
CA LEU A 136 5.85 4.42 -10.25
C LEU A 136 6.12 5.80 -9.64
N ASP A 137 6.11 6.84 -10.48
CA ASP A 137 6.35 8.21 -10.04
C ASP A 137 5.28 8.70 -9.06
N GLN A 138 4.01 8.41 -9.34
CA GLN A 138 2.91 8.79 -8.44
C GLN A 138 2.99 8.05 -7.09
N VAL A 139 3.33 6.76 -7.08
CA VAL A 139 3.52 5.98 -5.84
C VAL A 139 4.71 6.51 -5.04
N LYS A 140 5.80 6.90 -5.71
CA LYS A 140 6.96 7.55 -5.06
C LYS A 140 6.60 8.91 -4.46
N GLN A 141 5.73 9.67 -5.12
CA GLN A 141 5.26 10.98 -4.65
C GLN A 141 4.20 10.88 -3.52
N GLY A 142 3.67 9.69 -3.24
CA GLY A 142 2.64 9.49 -2.22
C GLY A 142 1.29 10.10 -2.60
N SER A 143 0.97 10.14 -3.89
CA SER A 143 -0.26 10.73 -4.43
C SER A 143 -1.38 9.70 -4.66
N GLU A 144 -1.33 8.54 -4.00
CA GLU A 144 -2.16 7.38 -4.34
C GLU A 144 -3.67 7.64 -4.21
N ARG A 145 -4.06 8.55 -3.31
CA ARG A 145 -5.46 8.96 -3.11
C ARG A 145 -6.07 9.69 -4.30
N ARG A 146 -5.25 10.21 -5.22
CA ARG A 146 -5.69 10.96 -6.39
C ARG A 146 -5.96 10.06 -7.60
N PHE A 147 -5.64 8.77 -7.48
CA PHE A 147 -5.88 7.85 -8.57
C PHE A 147 -7.37 7.58 -8.76
N ASP A 148 -7.76 7.55 -10.02
CA ASP A 148 -9.00 6.95 -10.47
C ASP A 148 -8.71 5.46 -10.72
N PHE A 149 -9.08 4.60 -9.75
CA PHE A 149 -8.77 3.16 -9.79
C PHE A 149 -9.40 2.46 -11.00
N GLN A 150 -10.51 2.98 -11.51
CA GLN A 150 -11.13 2.44 -12.71
C GLN A 150 -10.24 2.70 -13.93
N LYS A 151 -9.72 3.92 -14.07
CA LYS A 151 -8.77 4.28 -15.15
C LYS A 151 -7.41 3.61 -15.03
N LEU A 152 -6.99 3.23 -13.82
CA LEU A 152 -5.78 2.42 -13.62
C LEU A 152 -5.92 1.01 -14.21
N ARG A 153 -7.12 0.43 -14.12
CA ARG A 153 -7.41 -0.91 -14.65
C ARG A 153 -7.70 -0.91 -16.14
N GLU A 154 -8.23 0.19 -16.66
CA GLU A 154 -8.53 0.33 -18.08
C GLU A 154 -7.23 0.40 -18.92
N SER A 155 -7.17 -0.45 -19.96
CA SER A 155 -6.14 -0.33 -20.98
C SER A 155 -6.42 0.95 -21.79
N PRO A 156 -5.41 1.72 -22.23
CA PRO A 156 -5.66 2.88 -23.07
C PRO A 156 -6.36 2.38 -24.33
N VAL A 157 -7.43 3.06 -24.75
CA VAL A 157 -8.01 2.79 -26.06
C VAL A 157 -7.00 3.26 -27.10
N ILE A 158 -6.19 2.32 -27.61
CA ILE A 158 -5.28 2.55 -28.73
C ILE A 158 -6.19 2.82 -29.93
N ARG A 159 -6.14 4.04 -30.45
CA ARG A 159 -6.90 4.50 -31.61
C ARG A 159 -6.00 4.53 -32.83
#